data_AF-A0A7C1YEJ3-F1
#
_entry.id   AF-A0A7C1YEJ3-F1
#
_cell.length_a   1.000
_cell.length_b   1.000
_cell.length_c   1.000
_cell.angle_alpha   90.00
_cell.angle_beta   90.00
_cell.angle_gamma   90.00
#
_symmetry.space_group_name_H-M   'P 1'
#
loop_
_entity.id
_entity.type
_entity.pdbx_description
1 polymer ?
#
loop_
_entity_poly.entity_id
_entity_poly.type
_entity_poly.pdbx_seq_one_letter_code
_entity_poly.pdbx_strand_id
1 'polypeptide(L)'
;MSEDRLDYDRLVADYDTGLIDTLRGFGPANDYLELWVPDEDATASLLNMIEAASAAGRDGFSVKIGQTTAKGLDRNALRKTLGQWADVDLSEDNGALNLDFTALGKRRQSRPGIKSKVNPGRPKVVRETIRRKETQTGPITAIGPLYSRAIERLSTRHEGPGAGIGVTEGGVTLSLDVDPRSHVISRAAYEGAAGPVQKGLLEAFCALIEGLPLIEAADHGAIRLEFILREDVDARPVPGVVTPQAADPAFAWVERLIRKALGAYREKSGFDKTKNEYDPAPAQAWLSLCEDERREKLLSAISGLGYGPGDVAVTAIEYDIRVVVRFSDSLAQGDKQRHMMTIERGLKTHVDPRLELYLEELKDENILRRLGEGGEKP
;
A
#
# COMPACT_ATOMS: atom_id res chain seq x y z
N MET A 1 13.54 -33.76 13.60
CA MET A 1 14.30 -33.46 14.83
C MET A 1 14.92 -32.08 14.65
N SER A 2 14.65 -31.21 15.63
CA SER A 2 14.90 -29.76 15.73
C SER A 2 14.42 -28.90 14.55
N GLU A 3 13.11 -28.76 14.40
CA GLU A 3 12.52 -27.60 13.71
C GLU A 3 11.82 -26.75 14.79
N ASP A 4 12.03 -25.43 14.73
CA ASP A 4 11.57 -24.45 15.71
C ASP A 4 10.12 -24.68 16.16
N ARG A 5 9.95 -25.00 17.44
CA ARG A 5 8.62 -25.10 18.05
C ARG A 5 8.15 -23.70 18.38
N LEU A 6 7.02 -23.30 17.79
CA LEU A 6 6.41 -22.00 18.03
C LEU A 6 5.83 -21.92 19.43
N ASP A 7 6.00 -20.78 20.10
CA ASP A 7 5.33 -20.47 21.36
C ASP A 7 4.08 -19.62 21.05
N TYR A 8 2.90 -20.24 21.18
CA TYR A 8 1.62 -19.61 20.82
C TYR A 8 1.33 -18.37 21.67
N ASP A 9 1.50 -18.48 22.99
CA ASP A 9 1.16 -17.39 23.91
C ASP A 9 2.10 -16.20 23.69
N ARG A 10 3.38 -16.48 23.42
CA ARG A 10 4.32 -15.44 23.04
C ARG A 10 3.97 -14.78 21.70
N LEU A 11 3.57 -15.56 20.69
CA LEU A 11 3.17 -15.02 19.39
C LEU A 11 1.94 -14.09 19.49
N VAL A 12 0.96 -14.45 20.32
CA VAL A 12 -0.20 -13.59 20.58
C VAL A 12 0.22 -12.31 21.32
N ALA A 13 1.05 -12.42 22.36
CA ALA A 13 1.53 -11.26 23.11
C ALA A 13 2.39 -10.31 22.26
N ASP A 14 3.27 -10.86 21.42
CA ASP A 14 4.11 -10.09 20.49
C ASP A 14 3.23 -9.39 19.44
N TYR A 15 2.14 -10.04 18.97
CA TYR A 15 1.15 -9.44 18.09
C TYR A 15 0.42 -8.26 18.76
N ASP A 16 -0.15 -8.46 19.95
CA ASP A 16 -0.89 -7.43 20.67
C ASP A 16 -0.03 -6.21 21.02
N THR A 17 1.22 -6.44 21.40
CA THR A 17 2.19 -5.36 21.72
C THR A 17 2.62 -4.63 20.45
N GLY A 18 2.94 -5.36 19.38
CA GLY A 18 3.38 -4.77 18.12
C GLY A 18 2.29 -3.97 17.40
N LEU A 19 1.01 -4.27 17.64
CA LEU A 19 -0.12 -3.49 17.11
C LEU A 19 -0.12 -2.03 17.58
N ILE A 20 0.39 -1.79 18.79
CA ILE A 20 0.48 -0.46 19.41
C ILE A 20 1.79 0.24 19.04
N ASP A 21 2.89 -0.51 19.00
CA ASP A 21 4.23 0.07 18.93
C ASP A 21 4.86 0.09 17.52
N THR A 22 4.31 -0.65 16.55
CA THR A 22 4.93 -0.84 15.21
C THR A 22 4.05 -0.30 14.08
N LEU A 23 4.45 0.84 13.51
CA LEU A 23 3.68 1.52 12.45
C LEU A 23 3.83 0.89 11.05
N ARG A 24 4.88 0.11 10.76
CA ARG A 24 5.09 -0.63 9.48
C ARG A 24 5.95 -1.89 9.66
N GLY A 25 5.69 -2.92 8.85
CA GLY A 25 6.44 -4.19 8.88
C GLY A 25 6.03 -5.12 10.02
N PHE A 26 4.80 -4.96 10.51
CA PHE A 26 4.22 -5.77 11.57
C PHE A 26 3.79 -7.14 11.04
N GLY A 27 4.25 -8.20 11.70
CA GLY A 27 3.97 -9.59 11.37
C GLY A 27 4.77 -10.53 12.28
N PRO A 28 4.36 -11.79 12.44
CA PRO A 28 5.11 -12.75 13.25
C PRO A 28 6.51 -12.99 12.66
N ALA A 29 7.49 -13.27 13.52
CA ALA A 29 8.89 -13.49 13.13
C ALA A 29 9.13 -14.69 12.19
N ASN A 30 8.09 -15.47 11.89
CA ASN A 30 8.14 -16.61 11.00
C ASN A 30 7.47 -16.25 9.66
N ASP A 31 8.24 -16.26 8.58
CA ASP A 31 7.79 -15.87 7.23
C ASP A 31 6.54 -16.62 6.75
N TYR A 32 6.34 -17.87 7.20
CA TYR A 32 5.18 -18.69 6.84
C TYR A 32 3.90 -18.37 7.62
N LEU A 33 3.97 -17.45 8.59
CA LEU A 33 2.84 -16.94 9.36
C LEU A 33 2.53 -15.47 9.01
N GLU A 34 3.08 -14.91 7.93
CA GLU A 34 2.84 -13.51 7.54
C GLU A 34 1.34 -13.16 7.43
N LEU A 35 0.51 -14.14 7.04
CA LEU A 35 -0.95 -14.01 6.92
C LEU A 35 -1.73 -14.40 8.17
N TRP A 36 -1.05 -14.84 9.23
CA TRP A 36 -1.69 -15.25 10.48
C TRP A 36 -2.04 -14.03 11.33
N VAL A 37 -3.26 -14.05 11.87
CA VAL A 37 -3.79 -13.08 12.82
C VAL A 37 -4.39 -13.86 14.00
N PRO A 38 -4.03 -13.54 15.25
CA PRO A 38 -4.60 -14.19 16.41
C PRO A 38 -6.10 -13.87 16.54
N ASP A 39 -6.86 -14.83 17.06
CA ASP A 39 -8.29 -14.72 17.33
C ASP A 39 -8.54 -14.91 18.83
N GLU A 40 -9.61 -14.29 19.36
CA GLU A 40 -10.05 -14.49 20.75
C GLU A 40 -10.34 -15.98 21.04
N ASP A 41 -10.85 -16.72 20.05
CA ASP A 41 -10.93 -18.18 20.10
C ASP A 41 -9.60 -18.82 19.65
N ALA A 42 -8.84 -19.35 20.60
CA ALA A 42 -7.59 -20.04 20.34
C ALA A 42 -7.72 -21.22 19.35
N THR A 43 -8.90 -21.86 19.24
CA THR A 43 -9.13 -22.90 18.21
C THR A 43 -9.19 -22.31 16.81
N ALA A 44 -9.86 -21.18 16.64
CA ALA A 44 -9.93 -20.45 15.37
C ALA A 44 -8.56 -19.86 15.00
N SER A 45 -7.83 -19.33 15.98
CA SER A 45 -6.46 -18.84 15.83
C SER A 45 -5.51 -19.93 15.31
N LEU A 46 -5.54 -21.14 15.89
CA LEU A 46 -4.74 -22.28 15.43
C LEU A 46 -5.14 -22.76 14.03
N LEU A 47 -6.43 -22.68 13.67
CA LEU A 47 -6.88 -22.99 12.32
C LEU A 47 -6.28 -22.02 11.30
N ASN A 48 -6.30 -20.71 11.62
CA ASN A 48 -5.66 -19.70 10.77
C ASN A 48 -4.16 -19.93 10.62
N MET A 49 -3.47 -20.44 11.66
CA MET A 49 -2.04 -20.83 11.55
C MET A 49 -1.84 -21.97 10.55
N ILE A 50 -2.70 -23.00 10.57
CA ILE A 50 -2.63 -24.12 9.62
C ILE A 50 -2.85 -23.62 8.20
N GLU A 51 -3.80 -22.72 7.98
CA GLU A 51 -4.08 -22.13 6.67
C GLU A 51 -2.92 -21.27 6.17
N ALA A 52 -2.35 -20.42 7.04
CA ALA A 52 -1.19 -19.59 6.71
C ALA A 52 0.03 -20.45 6.35
N ALA A 53 0.36 -21.46 7.17
CA ALA A 53 1.46 -22.38 6.92
C ALA A 53 1.25 -23.19 5.63
N SER A 54 0.01 -23.65 5.36
CA SER A 54 -0.33 -24.33 4.10
C SER A 54 -0.20 -23.40 2.89
N ALA A 55 -0.62 -22.14 3.00
CA ALA A 55 -0.50 -21.16 1.92
C ALA A 55 0.97 -20.82 1.59
N ALA A 56 1.83 -20.86 2.61
CA ALA A 56 3.27 -20.72 2.48
C ALA A 56 3.98 -22.02 2.01
N GLY A 57 3.25 -23.11 1.75
CA GLY A 57 3.79 -24.36 1.22
C GLY A 57 4.53 -25.24 2.23
N ARG A 58 4.25 -25.10 3.53
CA ARG A 58 4.80 -25.99 4.57
C ARG A 58 4.05 -27.33 4.62
N ASP A 59 4.79 -28.40 4.89
CA ASP A 59 4.22 -29.75 5.07
C ASP A 59 3.80 -30.05 6.54
N GLY A 60 4.28 -29.24 7.49
CA GLY A 60 4.01 -29.39 8.92
C GLY A 60 4.70 -28.32 9.77
N PHE A 61 4.30 -28.21 11.04
CA PHE A 61 4.91 -27.35 12.06
C PHE A 61 4.47 -27.78 13.47
N SER A 62 5.19 -27.30 14.49
CA SER A 62 4.91 -27.61 15.90
C SER A 62 4.59 -26.34 16.69
N VAL A 63 3.57 -26.41 17.56
CA VAL A 63 3.13 -25.31 18.43
C VAL A 63 3.09 -25.77 19.88
N LYS A 64 3.58 -24.93 20.78
CA LYS A 64 3.41 -25.04 22.22
C LYS A 64 2.43 -23.99 22.70
N ILE A 65 1.43 -24.43 23.44
CA ILE A 65 0.45 -23.57 24.13
C ILE A 65 0.73 -23.67 25.63
N GLY A 66 0.89 -22.54 26.30
CA GLY A 66 1.15 -22.50 27.72
C GLY A 66 -0.04 -22.93 28.56
N GLN A 67 0.23 -23.18 29.84
CA GLN A 67 -0.70 -23.83 30.76
C GLN A 67 -2.01 -23.04 30.97
N THR A 68 -1.96 -21.72 30.92
CA THR A 68 -3.14 -20.87 31.13
C THR A 68 -4.13 -20.99 29.96
N THR A 69 -3.64 -20.83 28.73
CA THR A 69 -4.43 -20.96 27.51
C THR A 69 -4.91 -22.39 27.29
N ALA A 70 -4.06 -23.39 27.58
CA ALA A 70 -4.40 -24.79 27.46
C ALA A 70 -5.56 -25.24 28.36
N LYS A 71 -5.74 -24.64 29.55
CA LYS A 71 -6.85 -24.94 30.46
C LYS A 71 -8.22 -24.59 29.90
N GLY A 72 -8.30 -23.60 29.00
CA GLY A 72 -9.55 -23.14 28.37
C GLY A 72 -9.97 -23.97 27.15
N LEU A 73 -9.14 -24.89 26.69
CA LEU A 73 -9.35 -25.64 25.45
C LEU A 73 -9.96 -27.03 25.70
N ASP A 74 -11.06 -27.33 25.03
CA ASP A 74 -11.57 -28.71 24.93
C ASP A 74 -10.71 -29.48 23.92
N ARG A 75 -9.84 -30.34 24.43
CA ARG A 75 -8.91 -31.16 23.64
C ARG A 75 -9.61 -32.05 22.61
N ASN A 76 -10.78 -32.59 22.94
CA ASN A 76 -11.52 -33.48 22.04
C ASN A 76 -12.14 -32.68 20.89
N ALA A 77 -12.71 -31.51 21.21
CA ALA A 77 -13.22 -30.60 20.20
C ALA A 77 -12.09 -30.06 19.32
N LEU A 78 -10.97 -29.67 19.92
CA LEU A 78 -9.78 -29.15 19.23
C LEU A 78 -9.22 -30.17 18.24
N ARG A 79 -8.97 -31.41 18.67
CA ARG A 79 -8.49 -32.49 17.80
C ARG A 79 -9.46 -32.78 16.66
N LYS A 80 -10.77 -32.75 16.93
CA LYS A 80 -11.81 -32.97 15.91
C LYS A 80 -11.88 -31.84 14.89
N THR A 81 -11.69 -30.59 15.32
CA THR A 81 -11.75 -29.42 14.45
C THR A 81 -10.48 -29.30 13.61
N LEU A 82 -9.31 -29.33 14.23
CA LEU A 82 -8.03 -29.20 13.54
C LEU A 82 -7.70 -30.43 12.68
N GLY A 83 -8.13 -31.62 13.11
CA GLY A 83 -7.98 -32.89 12.38
C GLY A 83 -8.72 -32.95 11.04
N GLN A 84 -9.55 -31.96 10.70
CA GLN A 84 -10.18 -31.82 9.39
C GLN A 84 -9.24 -31.18 8.34
N TRP A 85 -8.15 -30.55 8.80
CA TRP A 85 -7.28 -29.69 8.00
C TRP A 85 -5.81 -30.17 7.97
N ALA A 86 -5.39 -30.88 9.01
CA ALA A 86 -4.06 -31.49 9.15
C ALA A 86 -4.14 -32.78 9.97
N ASP A 87 -3.12 -33.62 9.86
CA ASP A 87 -2.89 -34.69 10.84
C ASP A 87 -2.30 -34.03 12.10
N VAL A 88 -3.02 -34.14 13.23
CA VAL A 88 -2.65 -33.48 14.49
C VAL A 88 -2.32 -34.50 15.56
N ASP A 89 -1.11 -34.43 16.08
CA ASP A 89 -0.71 -35.10 17.31
C ASP A 89 -0.73 -34.12 18.48
N LEU A 90 -1.31 -34.55 19.60
CA LEU A 90 -1.44 -33.72 20.80
C LEU A 90 -0.72 -34.43 21.94
N SER A 91 0.29 -33.76 22.49
CA SER A 91 1.01 -34.24 23.68
C SER A 91 1.00 -33.17 24.77
N GLU A 92 1.07 -33.60 26.02
CA GLU A 92 1.10 -32.69 27.17
C GLU A 92 2.43 -32.87 27.91
N ASP A 93 3.07 -31.75 28.23
CA ASP A 93 4.28 -31.74 29.04
C ASP A 93 4.21 -30.59 30.04
N ASN A 94 4.31 -30.91 31.33
CA ASN A 94 4.27 -29.95 32.44
C ASN A 94 3.07 -28.98 32.39
N GLY A 95 1.91 -29.45 31.93
CA GLY A 95 0.68 -28.65 31.81
C GLY A 95 0.62 -27.73 30.58
N ALA A 96 1.66 -27.70 29.75
CA ALA A 96 1.62 -27.07 28.43
C ALA A 96 1.12 -28.09 27.39
N LEU A 97 0.32 -27.62 26.43
CA LEU A 97 -0.18 -28.44 25.34
C LEU A 97 0.73 -28.28 24.12
N ASN A 98 1.33 -29.36 23.66
CA ASN A 98 2.10 -29.41 22.43
C ASN A 98 1.24 -29.99 21.31
N LEU A 99 1.21 -29.31 20.17
CA LEU A 99 0.54 -29.76 18.97
C LEU A 99 1.56 -29.89 17.85
N ASP A 100 1.61 -31.06 17.24
CA ASP A 100 2.42 -31.32 16.06
C ASP A 100 1.48 -31.51 14.86
N PHE A 101 1.59 -30.61 13.89
CA PHE A 101 0.78 -30.60 12.68
C PHE A 101 1.59 -31.17 11.52
N THR A 102 1.02 -32.14 10.81
CA THR A 102 1.62 -32.73 9.62
C THR A 102 0.57 -32.87 8.52
N ALA A 103 1.02 -33.06 7.27
CA ALA A 103 0.14 -33.24 6.12
C ALA A 103 -0.88 -32.10 5.94
N LEU A 104 -0.41 -30.85 6.11
CA LEU A 104 -1.21 -29.65 5.94
C LEU A 104 -1.88 -29.63 4.56
N GLY A 105 -3.15 -29.23 4.49
CA GLY A 105 -3.85 -29.08 3.21
C GLY A 105 -4.41 -30.38 2.61
N LYS A 106 -4.29 -31.54 3.28
CA LYS A 106 -5.05 -32.75 2.92
C LYS A 106 -6.52 -32.60 3.30
N ARG A 107 -7.29 -31.95 2.44
CA ARG A 107 -8.74 -31.79 2.58
C ARG A 107 -9.45 -33.16 2.50
N ARG A 108 -9.82 -33.78 3.63
CA ARG A 108 -10.82 -34.88 3.64
C ARG A 108 -12.18 -34.29 3.27
N GLN A 109 -12.80 -34.83 2.22
CA GLN A 109 -13.96 -34.23 1.56
C GLN A 109 -15.21 -34.07 2.47
N SER A 110 -15.77 -32.85 2.43
CA SER A 110 -17.19 -32.46 2.38
C SER A 110 -18.07 -32.44 3.66
N ARG A 111 -18.44 -31.22 4.10
CA ARG A 111 -19.80 -30.59 4.08
C ARG A 111 -19.90 -29.47 5.16
N PRO A 112 -20.99 -28.67 5.20
CA PRO A 112 -21.57 -27.76 4.21
C PRO A 112 -21.24 -26.30 4.58
N GLY A 113 -21.23 -25.41 3.58
CA GLY A 113 -20.89 -24.01 3.77
C GLY A 113 -21.66 -23.33 4.90
N ILE A 114 -20.93 -22.66 5.79
CA ILE A 114 -21.48 -21.65 6.69
C ILE A 114 -22.22 -20.64 5.80
N LYS A 115 -23.55 -20.63 5.90
CA LYS A 115 -24.36 -19.61 5.25
C LYS A 115 -24.08 -18.29 5.95
N SER A 116 -23.10 -17.54 5.46
CA SER A 116 -23.13 -16.09 5.63
C SER A 116 -24.44 -15.60 5.03
N LYS A 117 -25.21 -14.81 5.78
CA LYS A 117 -26.38 -14.09 5.28
C LYS A 117 -25.90 -13.09 4.21
N VAL A 118 -25.78 -13.58 2.98
CA VAL A 118 -25.56 -12.74 1.80
C VAL A 118 -26.92 -12.19 1.40
N ASN A 119 -27.05 -10.86 1.45
CA ASN A 119 -28.18 -10.12 0.91
C ASN A 119 -28.47 -10.58 -0.54
N PRO A 120 -29.69 -11.02 -0.90
CA PRO A 120 -29.99 -11.67 -2.17
C PRO A 120 -30.20 -10.67 -3.32
N GLY A 121 -29.38 -9.62 -3.39
CA GLY A 121 -29.55 -8.52 -4.34
C GLY A 121 -28.37 -8.25 -5.28
N ARG A 122 -27.23 -8.94 -5.14
CA ARG A 122 -26.10 -8.74 -6.05
C ARG A 122 -25.96 -9.94 -6.99
N PRO A 123 -26.12 -9.75 -8.32
CA PRO A 123 -25.80 -10.81 -9.27
C PRO A 123 -24.36 -11.26 -9.04
N LYS A 124 -24.17 -12.57 -8.95
CA LYS A 124 -22.85 -13.20 -8.88
C LYS A 124 -22.09 -12.85 -10.15
N VAL A 125 -21.25 -11.82 -10.09
CA VAL A 125 -20.18 -11.64 -11.07
C VAL A 125 -19.29 -12.86 -10.90
N VAL A 126 -19.32 -13.74 -11.89
CA VAL A 126 -18.36 -14.82 -12.04
C VAL A 126 -16.99 -14.17 -11.92
N ARG A 127 -16.27 -14.45 -10.83
CA ARG A 127 -14.85 -14.13 -10.73
C ARG A 127 -14.18 -14.95 -11.82
N GLU A 128 -14.04 -14.37 -13.01
CA GLU A 128 -12.95 -14.73 -13.89
C GLU A 128 -11.70 -14.61 -13.02
N THR A 129 -11.10 -15.76 -12.75
CA THR A 129 -9.75 -15.86 -12.24
C THR A 129 -8.94 -14.81 -13.00
N ILE A 130 -8.44 -13.79 -12.29
CA ILE A 130 -7.54 -12.79 -12.87
C ILE A 130 -6.36 -13.61 -13.38
N ARG A 131 -6.40 -13.99 -14.66
CA ARG A 131 -5.23 -14.45 -15.37
C ARG A 131 -4.28 -13.28 -15.24
N ARG A 132 -3.19 -13.46 -14.48
CA ARG A 132 -1.99 -12.63 -14.65
C ARG A 132 -1.78 -12.59 -16.16
N LYS A 133 -2.03 -11.43 -16.79
CA LYS A 133 -1.62 -11.24 -18.18
C LYS A 133 -0.15 -11.60 -18.19
N GLU A 134 0.21 -12.63 -18.96
CA GLU A 134 1.59 -13.06 -19.09
C GLU A 134 2.44 -11.81 -19.34
N THR A 135 3.51 -11.67 -18.57
CA THR A 135 4.44 -10.55 -18.71
C THR A 135 4.92 -10.55 -20.15
N GLN A 136 4.43 -9.63 -20.98
CA GLN A 136 4.90 -9.52 -22.36
C GLN A 136 6.39 -9.20 -22.32
N THR A 137 7.19 -10.12 -22.85
CA THR A 137 8.64 -10.01 -23.04
C THR A 137 9.00 -9.51 -24.44
N GLY A 138 7.99 -9.34 -25.32
CA GLY A 138 8.15 -8.80 -26.66
C GLY A 138 8.28 -7.27 -26.69
N PRO A 139 8.61 -6.69 -27.86
CA PRO A 139 8.72 -5.23 -28.00
C PRO A 139 7.38 -4.56 -27.70
N ILE A 140 7.41 -3.54 -26.84
CA ILE A 140 6.25 -2.73 -26.50
C ILE A 140 5.93 -1.82 -27.69
N THR A 141 4.93 -2.20 -28.49
CA THR A 141 4.53 -1.45 -29.70
C THR A 141 3.19 -0.72 -29.56
N ALA A 142 2.41 -1.05 -28.53
CA ALA A 142 1.10 -0.48 -28.28
C ALA A 142 0.88 -0.27 -26.78
N ILE A 143 -0.04 0.62 -26.46
CA ILE A 143 -0.51 0.91 -25.10
C ILE A 143 -2.01 1.20 -25.15
N GLY A 144 -2.73 0.91 -24.07
CA GLY A 144 -4.16 1.14 -23.99
C GLY A 144 -4.58 2.59 -24.29
N PRO A 145 -5.82 2.80 -24.79
CA PRO A 145 -6.31 4.12 -25.20
C PRO A 145 -6.44 5.13 -24.06
N LEU A 146 -6.42 4.69 -22.81
CA LEU A 146 -6.39 5.55 -21.62
C LEU A 146 -5.07 6.32 -21.47
N TYR A 147 -4.01 5.88 -22.16
CA TYR A 147 -2.65 6.43 -22.01
C TYR A 147 -2.08 6.97 -23.33
N SER A 148 -2.51 6.44 -24.48
CA SER A 148 -1.89 6.72 -25.77
C SER A 148 -1.85 8.21 -26.13
N ARG A 149 -2.93 8.94 -25.83
CA ARG A 149 -3.01 10.39 -26.08
C ARG A 149 -2.07 11.21 -25.19
N ALA A 150 -1.87 10.79 -23.94
CA ALA A 150 -0.91 11.44 -23.05
C ALA A 150 0.51 11.29 -23.63
N ILE A 151 0.84 10.09 -24.11
CA ILE A 151 2.11 9.81 -24.80
C ILE A 151 2.29 10.66 -26.06
N GLU A 152 1.27 10.79 -26.90
CA GLU A 152 1.34 11.56 -28.14
C GLU A 152 1.62 13.05 -27.93
N ARG A 153 1.31 13.60 -26.75
CA ARG A 153 1.54 15.03 -26.42
C ARG A 153 2.93 15.30 -25.87
N LEU A 154 3.70 14.27 -25.50
CA LEU A 154 5.01 14.46 -24.89
C LEU A 154 6.03 14.93 -25.92
N SER A 155 6.79 15.94 -25.53
CA SER A 155 7.97 16.37 -26.28
C SER A 155 9.20 15.66 -25.73
N THR A 156 10.00 15.08 -26.62
CA THR A 156 11.21 14.35 -26.25
C THR A 156 12.32 15.29 -25.79
N ARG A 157 12.86 15.05 -24.60
CA ARG A 157 13.97 15.80 -23.99
C ARG A 157 15.05 14.89 -23.43
N HIS A 158 14.72 13.65 -23.06
CA HIS A 158 15.63 12.71 -22.41
C HIS A 158 16.18 11.65 -23.39
N GLU A 159 15.83 11.71 -24.68
CA GLU A 159 16.41 10.81 -25.70
C GLU A 159 17.83 11.22 -26.05
N GLY A 160 18.77 10.29 -25.91
CA GLY A 160 20.17 10.49 -26.22
C GLY A 160 21.09 9.82 -25.20
N PRO A 161 22.42 9.92 -25.40
CA PRO A 161 23.39 9.30 -24.53
C PRO A 161 23.29 9.83 -23.11
N GLY A 162 23.14 8.92 -22.16
CA GLY A 162 23.15 9.21 -20.74
C GLY A 162 24.49 8.96 -20.08
N ALA A 163 24.63 9.46 -18.85
CA ALA A 163 25.78 9.21 -17.98
C ALA A 163 25.40 8.27 -16.83
N GLY A 164 26.41 7.81 -16.09
CA GLY A 164 26.21 7.03 -14.87
C GLY A 164 26.01 5.54 -15.12
N ILE A 165 24.84 5.03 -14.75
CA ILE A 165 24.50 3.61 -14.78
C ILE A 165 23.58 3.38 -15.96
N GLY A 166 24.06 2.62 -16.94
CA GLY A 166 23.27 2.21 -18.10
C GLY A 166 22.81 0.76 -17.95
N VAL A 167 21.52 0.51 -18.18
CA VAL A 167 20.96 -0.85 -18.29
C VAL A 167 20.20 -1.00 -19.59
N THR A 168 20.37 -2.14 -20.26
CA THR A 168 19.77 -2.41 -21.56
C THR A 168 18.77 -3.56 -21.50
N GLU A 169 17.59 -3.39 -22.09
CA GLU A 169 16.59 -4.43 -22.31
C GLU A 169 15.94 -4.24 -23.68
N GLY A 170 15.95 -5.29 -24.52
CA GLY A 170 15.30 -5.25 -25.83
C GLY A 170 15.87 -4.21 -26.80
N GLY A 171 17.17 -3.91 -26.70
CA GLY A 171 17.84 -2.89 -27.53
C GLY A 171 17.65 -1.45 -27.04
N VAL A 172 16.92 -1.26 -25.94
CA VAL A 172 16.70 0.05 -25.32
C VAL A 172 17.55 0.18 -24.06
N THR A 173 18.23 1.30 -23.90
CA THR A 173 19.07 1.59 -22.74
C THR A 173 18.44 2.70 -21.90
N LEU A 174 18.28 2.46 -20.59
CA LEU A 174 17.98 3.49 -19.58
C LEU A 174 19.28 3.82 -18.85
N SER A 175 19.61 5.11 -18.78
CA SER A 175 20.82 5.63 -18.15
C SER A 175 20.48 6.60 -17.03
N LEU A 176 21.04 6.38 -15.84
CA LEU A 176 20.78 7.20 -14.64
C LEU A 176 22.08 7.74 -14.06
N ASP A 177 22.15 9.05 -13.87
CA ASP A 177 23.19 9.70 -13.09
C ASP A 177 22.74 9.87 -11.64
N VAL A 178 23.32 9.09 -10.74
CA VAL A 178 22.89 8.98 -9.34
C VAL A 178 23.97 9.56 -8.44
N ASP A 179 23.62 10.57 -7.64
CA ASP A 179 24.53 11.14 -6.65
C ASP A 179 24.87 10.06 -5.61
N PRO A 180 26.15 9.66 -5.46
CA PRO A 180 26.54 8.60 -4.55
C PRO A 180 26.35 8.93 -3.06
N ARG A 181 26.16 10.21 -2.70
CA ARG A 181 25.96 10.64 -1.31
C ARG A 181 24.50 10.60 -0.89
N SER A 182 23.62 11.12 -1.74
CA SER A 182 22.17 11.20 -1.47
C SER A 182 21.38 10.03 -2.06
N HIS A 183 21.97 9.29 -3.01
CA HIS A 183 21.32 8.25 -3.82
C HIS A 183 20.15 8.78 -4.67
N VAL A 184 20.12 10.09 -4.92
CA VAL A 184 19.13 10.77 -5.75
C VAL A 184 19.54 10.73 -7.21
N ILE A 185 18.57 10.48 -8.08
CA ILE A 185 18.74 10.54 -9.54
C ILE A 185 18.81 12.02 -9.93
N SER A 186 20.00 12.47 -10.31
CA SER A 186 20.24 13.85 -10.74
C SER A 186 19.82 14.07 -12.20
N ARG A 187 20.00 13.05 -13.06
CA ARG A 187 19.58 13.05 -14.46
C ARG A 187 19.21 11.64 -14.92
N ALA A 188 18.25 11.56 -15.83
CA ALA A 188 17.87 10.33 -16.51
C ALA A 188 17.87 10.53 -18.04
N ALA A 189 18.28 9.52 -18.78
CA ALA A 189 18.28 9.53 -20.23
C ALA A 189 17.98 8.14 -20.80
N TYR A 190 17.55 8.08 -22.06
CA TYR A 190 17.31 6.81 -22.73
C TYR A 190 17.78 6.80 -24.19
N GLU A 191 18.14 5.61 -24.68
CA GLU A 191 18.59 5.37 -26.05
C GLU A 191 17.96 4.12 -26.65
N GLY A 192 17.85 4.06 -27.97
CA GLY A 192 17.42 2.85 -28.69
C GLY A 192 15.92 2.57 -28.67
N ALA A 193 15.10 3.43 -28.05
CA ALA A 193 13.64 3.31 -28.01
C ALA A 193 13.03 3.39 -29.42
N ALA A 194 12.26 2.36 -29.80
CA ALA A 194 11.59 2.25 -31.08
C ALA A 194 10.14 2.70 -31.00
N GLY A 195 9.75 3.60 -31.91
CA GLY A 195 8.37 4.06 -32.06
C GLY A 195 7.88 4.99 -30.94
N PRO A 196 6.65 5.51 -31.08
CA PRO A 196 6.13 6.55 -30.20
C PRO A 196 5.82 6.07 -28.78
N VAL A 197 5.38 4.81 -28.61
CA VAL A 197 4.99 4.27 -27.31
C VAL A 197 6.18 4.14 -26.37
N GLN A 198 7.28 3.52 -26.82
CA GLN A 198 8.49 3.39 -25.99
C GLN A 198 9.10 4.75 -25.66
N LYS A 199 9.19 5.63 -26.67
CA LYS A 199 9.71 6.99 -26.48
C LYS A 199 8.87 7.79 -25.48
N GLY A 200 7.55 7.78 -25.62
CA GLY A 200 6.67 8.51 -24.71
C GLY A 200 6.70 7.96 -23.27
N LEU A 201 6.72 6.64 -23.10
CA LEU A 201 6.85 6.02 -21.78
C LEU A 201 8.16 6.40 -21.10
N LEU A 202 9.29 6.31 -21.80
CA LEU A 202 10.59 6.64 -21.23
C LEU A 202 10.78 8.13 -21.04
N GLU A 203 10.24 8.97 -21.92
CA GLU A 203 10.26 10.43 -21.74
C GLU A 203 9.51 10.83 -20.47
N ALA A 204 8.27 10.34 -20.30
CA ALA A 204 7.50 10.59 -19.10
C ALA A 204 8.18 10.02 -17.85
N PHE A 205 8.77 8.82 -17.97
CA PHE A 205 9.42 8.18 -16.84
C PHE A 205 10.71 8.88 -16.41
N CYS A 206 11.57 9.27 -17.35
CA CYS A 206 12.80 10.02 -17.05
C CYS A 206 12.45 11.35 -16.37
N ALA A 207 11.49 12.10 -16.92
CA ALA A 207 11.02 13.34 -16.32
C ALA A 207 10.45 13.15 -14.90
N LEU A 208 9.81 12.01 -14.64
CA LEU A 208 9.21 11.68 -13.34
C LEU A 208 10.25 11.32 -12.27
N ILE A 209 11.31 10.61 -12.65
CA ILE A 209 12.26 10.04 -11.68
C ILE A 209 13.44 10.96 -11.35
N GLU A 210 13.70 11.98 -12.17
CA GLU A 210 14.68 13.01 -11.83
C GLU A 210 14.30 13.72 -10.52
N GLY A 211 15.28 13.87 -9.63
CA GLY A 211 15.09 14.43 -8.29
C GLY A 211 14.58 13.43 -7.24
N LEU A 212 14.25 12.19 -7.62
CA LEU A 212 13.84 11.15 -6.67
C LEU A 212 15.04 10.28 -6.22
N PRO A 213 15.03 9.76 -4.98
CA PRO A 213 15.90 8.65 -4.61
C PRO A 213 15.72 7.46 -5.55
N LEU A 214 16.81 6.78 -5.91
CA LEU A 214 16.75 5.65 -6.84
C LEU A 214 15.82 4.53 -6.35
N ILE A 215 15.76 4.29 -5.03
CA ILE A 215 14.84 3.31 -4.43
C ILE A 215 13.37 3.72 -4.61
N GLU A 216 13.07 5.01 -4.50
CA GLU A 216 11.72 5.54 -4.72
C GLU A 216 11.29 5.38 -6.18
N ALA A 217 12.19 5.68 -7.11
CA ALA A 217 11.94 5.45 -8.53
C ALA A 217 11.69 3.95 -8.84
N ALA A 218 12.42 3.05 -8.18
CA ALA A 218 12.26 1.61 -8.38
C ALA A 218 10.96 1.04 -7.81
N ASP A 219 10.54 1.51 -6.63
CA ASP A 219 9.37 0.98 -5.92
C ASP A 219 8.07 1.63 -6.39
N HIS A 220 8.07 2.95 -6.59
CA HIS A 220 6.86 3.73 -6.87
C HIS A 220 6.84 4.38 -8.26
N GLY A 221 7.95 4.38 -9.00
CA GLY A 221 8.04 5.06 -10.29
C GLY A 221 7.02 4.57 -11.31
N ALA A 222 6.85 3.26 -11.48
CA ALA A 222 5.87 2.71 -12.42
C ALA A 222 4.41 3.00 -12.01
N ILE A 223 4.14 3.08 -10.70
CA ILE A 223 2.83 3.44 -10.14
C ILE A 223 2.49 4.89 -10.47
N ARG A 224 3.44 5.80 -10.20
CA ARG A 224 3.28 7.22 -10.50
C ARG A 224 3.20 7.49 -12.00
N LEU A 225 4.00 6.78 -12.80
CA LEU A 225 3.97 6.89 -14.26
C LEU A 225 2.60 6.52 -14.82
N GLU A 226 2.05 5.39 -14.38
CA GLU A 226 0.72 4.96 -14.80
C GLU A 226 -0.35 5.98 -14.41
N PHE A 227 -0.31 6.48 -13.17
CA PHE A 227 -1.25 7.48 -12.71
C PHE A 227 -1.19 8.78 -13.51
N ILE A 228 -0.01 9.30 -13.82
CA ILE A 228 0.18 10.56 -14.54
C ILE A 228 -0.21 10.44 -16.02
N LEU A 229 0.04 9.29 -16.64
CA LEU A 229 -0.32 9.07 -18.05
C LEU A 229 -1.80 8.76 -18.26
N ARG A 230 -2.55 8.45 -17.20
CA ARG A 230 -3.98 8.15 -17.31
C ARG A 230 -4.77 9.44 -17.53
N GLU A 231 -5.27 9.66 -18.75
CA GLU A 231 -6.01 10.89 -19.09
C GLU A 231 -7.28 11.06 -18.24
N ASP A 232 -8.00 9.97 -18.03
CA ASP A 232 -9.17 9.93 -17.16
C ASP A 232 -8.80 9.20 -15.87
N VAL A 233 -8.52 9.99 -14.83
CA VAL A 233 -8.15 9.48 -13.50
C VAL A 233 -9.30 8.67 -12.86
N ASP A 234 -10.55 8.99 -13.21
CA ASP A 234 -11.73 8.30 -12.67
C ASP A 234 -12.01 7.00 -13.44
N ALA A 235 -11.49 6.88 -14.67
CA ALA A 235 -11.49 5.63 -15.40
C ALA A 235 -10.63 4.57 -14.68
N ARG A 236 -11.26 3.43 -14.41
CA ARG A 236 -10.56 2.26 -13.86
C ARG A 236 -10.09 1.36 -15.00
N PRO A 237 -8.77 1.25 -15.26
CA PRO A 237 -8.27 0.42 -16.35
C PRO A 237 -8.51 -1.08 -16.10
N VAL A 238 -8.63 -1.48 -14.84
CA VAL A 238 -8.94 -2.85 -14.42
C VAL A 238 -9.91 -2.86 -13.24
N PRO A 239 -10.73 -3.93 -13.09
CA PRO A 239 -11.53 -4.13 -11.88
C PRO A 239 -10.64 -4.45 -10.67
N GLY A 240 -10.95 -3.89 -9.51
CA GLY A 240 -10.21 -4.13 -8.26
C GLY A 240 -9.05 -3.15 -8.04
N VAL A 241 -7.97 -3.63 -7.43
CA VAL A 241 -6.75 -2.84 -7.18
C VAL A 241 -6.04 -2.60 -8.50
N VAL A 242 -5.78 -1.33 -8.81
CA VAL A 242 -5.05 -0.96 -10.02
C VAL A 242 -3.56 -1.05 -9.72
N THR A 243 -2.88 -2.01 -10.33
CA THR A 243 -1.41 -2.06 -10.38
C THR A 243 -0.96 -1.73 -11.80
N PRO A 244 0.25 -1.16 -12.01
CA PRO A 244 0.70 -0.75 -13.34
C PRO A 244 0.68 -1.88 -14.36
N GLN A 245 1.13 -3.07 -13.97
CA GLN A 245 1.24 -4.24 -14.83
C GLN A 245 -0.13 -4.83 -15.19
N ALA A 246 -1.10 -4.72 -14.28
CA ALA A 246 -2.48 -5.11 -14.55
C ALA A 246 -3.15 -4.10 -15.50
N ALA A 247 -2.87 -2.80 -15.29
CA ALA A 247 -3.38 -1.71 -16.09
C ALA A 247 -2.92 -1.80 -17.55
N ASP A 248 -1.61 -1.98 -17.78
CA ASP A 248 -1.04 -2.24 -19.10
C ASP A 248 0.33 -2.94 -18.99
N PRO A 249 0.63 -4.00 -19.78
CA PRO A 249 1.94 -4.66 -19.80
C PRO A 249 3.12 -3.73 -20.08
N ALA A 250 2.90 -2.61 -20.77
CA ALA A 250 3.92 -1.62 -21.06
C ALA A 250 4.58 -1.04 -19.79
N PHE A 251 3.83 -0.88 -18.69
CA PHE A 251 4.39 -0.39 -17.43
C PHE A 251 5.28 -1.41 -16.73
N ALA A 252 5.01 -2.71 -16.92
CA ALA A 252 5.86 -3.77 -16.40
C ALA A 252 7.27 -3.74 -17.04
N TRP A 253 7.38 -3.29 -18.29
CA TRP A 253 8.67 -3.12 -18.95
C TRP A 253 9.48 -1.97 -18.35
N VAL A 254 8.85 -0.82 -18.11
CA VAL A 254 9.51 0.32 -17.45
C VAL A 254 9.96 -0.05 -16.03
N GLU A 255 9.13 -0.76 -15.28
CA GLU A 255 9.47 -1.25 -13.94
C GLU A 255 10.70 -2.18 -13.96
N ARG A 256 10.81 -3.08 -14.94
CA ARG A 256 11.98 -3.95 -15.08
C ARG A 256 13.25 -3.15 -15.34
N LEU A 257 13.19 -2.12 -16.20
CA LEU A 257 14.34 -1.26 -16.48
C LEU A 257 14.84 -0.57 -15.21
N ILE A 258 13.96 0.07 -14.42
CA ILE A 258 14.39 0.77 -13.20
C ILE A 258 14.88 -0.20 -12.11
N ARG A 259 14.27 -1.38 -11.97
CA ARG A 259 14.75 -2.40 -11.03
C ARG A 259 16.12 -2.96 -11.42
N LYS A 260 16.38 -3.13 -12.73
CA LYS A 260 17.72 -3.47 -13.23
C LYS A 260 18.72 -2.36 -12.94
N ALA A 261 18.34 -1.10 -13.14
CA ALA A 261 19.21 0.04 -12.85
C ALA A 261 19.56 0.12 -11.35
N LEU A 262 18.59 -0.13 -10.47
CA LEU A 262 18.83 -0.25 -9.03
C LEU A 262 19.79 -1.40 -8.73
N GLY A 263 19.59 -2.59 -9.32
CA GLY A 263 20.52 -3.72 -9.16
C GLY A 263 21.96 -3.37 -9.55
N ALA A 264 22.15 -2.82 -10.75
CA ALA A 264 23.45 -2.37 -11.25
C ALA A 264 24.07 -1.28 -10.36
N TYR A 265 23.26 -0.37 -9.80
CA TYR A 265 23.74 0.61 -8.84
C TYR A 265 24.27 -0.02 -7.57
N ARG A 266 23.54 -0.98 -7.00
CA ARG A 266 23.94 -1.67 -5.77
C ARG A 266 25.26 -2.41 -5.97
N GLU A 267 25.41 -3.11 -7.09
CA GLU A 267 26.67 -3.79 -7.45
C GLU A 267 27.85 -2.82 -7.57
N LYS A 268 27.63 -1.64 -8.16
CA LYS A 268 28.69 -0.65 -8.41
C LYS A 268 29.06 0.17 -7.17
N SER A 269 28.09 0.52 -6.33
CA SER A 269 28.26 1.49 -5.23
C SER A 269 28.32 0.86 -3.84
N GLY A 270 27.87 -0.39 -3.69
CA GLY A 270 27.66 -1.01 -2.39
C GLY A 270 26.41 -0.51 -1.65
N PHE A 271 25.52 0.23 -2.32
CA PHE A 271 24.25 0.69 -1.74
C PHE A 271 23.38 -0.51 -1.32
N ASP A 272 23.06 -0.62 -0.03
CA ASP A 272 22.39 -1.79 0.56
C ASP A 272 21.02 -1.48 1.16
N LYS A 273 20.59 -0.21 1.20
CA LYS A 273 19.26 0.16 1.71
C LYS A 273 18.16 -0.51 0.88
N THR A 274 17.22 -1.13 1.59
CA THR A 274 16.04 -1.81 1.03
C THR A 274 14.72 -1.19 1.47
N LYS A 275 14.72 -0.42 2.56
CA LYS A 275 13.54 0.30 3.02
C LYS A 275 13.43 1.64 2.33
N ASN A 276 12.27 1.89 1.75
CA ASN A 276 11.93 3.17 1.16
C ASN A 276 11.24 4.07 2.18
N GLU A 277 11.98 5.08 2.64
CA GLU A 277 11.55 6.07 3.63
C GLU A 277 11.35 7.46 3.00
N TYR A 278 11.32 7.53 1.66
CA TYR A 278 11.18 8.81 0.97
C TYR A 278 9.81 9.42 1.25
N ASP A 279 9.83 10.59 1.86
CA ASP A 279 8.67 11.46 2.04
C ASP A 279 9.00 12.84 1.46
N PRO A 280 8.32 13.31 0.39
CA PRO A 280 8.66 14.59 -0.21
C PRO A 280 8.37 15.73 0.77
N ALA A 281 9.25 16.73 0.83
CA ALA A 281 8.94 17.97 1.53
C ALA A 281 7.93 18.81 0.71
N PRO A 282 7.13 19.69 1.36
CA PRO A 282 6.32 20.67 0.65
C PRO A 282 7.20 21.59 -0.19
N ALA A 283 6.65 22.12 -1.28
CA ALA A 283 7.39 23.01 -2.16
C ALA A 283 7.76 24.30 -1.42
N GLN A 284 8.94 24.85 -1.72
CA GLN A 284 9.39 26.11 -1.12
C GLN A 284 8.43 27.27 -1.39
N ALA A 285 7.75 27.26 -2.55
CA ALA A 285 6.74 28.25 -2.92
C ALA A 285 5.48 28.20 -2.04
N TRP A 286 5.20 27.07 -1.38
CA TRP A 286 4.17 26.95 -0.36
C TRP A 286 4.69 27.37 1.01
N LEU A 287 5.88 26.87 1.38
CA LEU A 287 6.48 27.14 2.68
C LEU A 287 6.77 28.63 2.91
N SER A 288 7.07 29.38 1.84
CA SER A 288 7.37 30.82 1.90
C SER A 288 6.15 31.71 2.16
N LEU A 289 4.93 31.20 2.02
CA LEU A 289 3.70 31.98 2.24
C LEU A 289 3.41 32.13 3.73
N CYS A 290 2.92 33.29 4.14
CA CYS A 290 2.38 33.50 5.48
C CYS A 290 1.01 32.80 5.64
N GLU A 291 0.50 32.69 6.86
CA GLU A 291 -0.74 31.96 7.13
C GLU A 291 -1.94 32.51 6.35
N ASP A 292 -2.07 33.84 6.25
CA ASP A 292 -3.17 34.49 5.52
C ASP A 292 -3.09 34.21 4.01
N GLU A 293 -1.88 34.30 3.42
CA GLU A 293 -1.65 33.97 2.02
C GLU A 293 -1.92 32.49 1.72
N ARG A 294 -1.56 31.58 2.65
CA ARG A 294 -1.88 30.16 2.54
C ARG A 294 -3.39 29.92 2.55
N ARG A 295 -4.11 30.54 3.49
CA ARG A 295 -5.57 30.45 3.58
C ARG A 295 -6.24 30.99 2.32
N GLU A 296 -5.81 32.15 1.83
CA GLU A 296 -6.32 32.73 0.59
C GLU A 296 -6.10 31.79 -0.61
N LYS A 297 -4.88 31.25 -0.75
CA LYS A 297 -4.54 30.32 -1.83
C LYS A 297 -5.36 29.03 -1.78
N LEU A 298 -5.57 28.47 -0.59
CA LEU A 298 -6.42 27.29 -0.39
C LEU A 298 -7.89 27.58 -0.77
N LEU A 299 -8.45 28.68 -0.28
CA LEU A 299 -9.83 29.07 -0.57
C LEU A 299 -10.03 29.40 -2.05
N SER A 300 -9.06 30.05 -2.69
CA SER A 300 -9.08 30.29 -4.14
C SER A 300 -9.09 28.97 -4.92
N ALA A 301 -8.27 27.99 -4.52
CA ALA A 301 -8.26 26.68 -5.16
C ALA A 301 -9.58 25.93 -4.95
N ILE A 302 -10.13 25.95 -3.73
CA ILE A 302 -11.43 25.34 -3.39
C ILE A 302 -12.56 25.99 -4.22
N SER A 303 -12.56 27.31 -4.34
CA SER A 303 -13.56 28.02 -5.16
C SER A 303 -13.47 27.65 -6.64
N GLY A 304 -12.26 27.48 -7.16
CA GLY A 304 -12.02 27.00 -8.53
C GLY A 304 -12.60 25.61 -8.83
N LEU A 305 -12.89 24.80 -7.81
CA LEU A 305 -13.55 23.49 -7.93
C LEU A 305 -15.08 23.58 -7.94
N GLY A 306 -15.66 24.79 -7.85
CA GLY A 306 -17.10 25.04 -7.87
C GLY A 306 -17.76 25.17 -6.49
N TYR A 307 -16.98 25.27 -5.41
CA TYR A 307 -17.51 25.54 -4.07
C TYR A 307 -17.71 27.04 -3.86
N GLY A 308 -18.86 27.42 -3.29
CA GLY A 308 -19.21 28.80 -3.02
C GLY A 308 -18.51 29.37 -1.77
N PRO A 309 -18.52 30.70 -1.59
CA PRO A 309 -18.07 31.33 -0.35
C PRO A 309 -18.85 30.81 0.85
N GLY A 310 -18.15 30.30 1.87
CA GLY A 310 -18.77 29.78 3.10
C GLY A 310 -19.18 28.31 3.06
N ASP A 311 -19.11 27.64 1.91
CA ASP A 311 -19.32 26.19 1.79
C ASP A 311 -18.25 25.40 2.54
N VAL A 312 -17.01 25.87 2.46
CA VAL A 312 -15.85 25.27 3.11
C VAL A 312 -15.08 26.36 3.84
N ALA A 313 -14.84 26.17 5.13
CA ALA A 313 -13.96 27.01 5.92
C ALA A 313 -12.67 26.24 6.21
N VAL A 314 -11.52 26.85 5.92
CA VAL A 314 -10.22 26.35 6.41
C VAL A 314 -10.10 26.79 7.86
N THR A 315 -10.15 25.85 8.80
CA THR A 315 -10.10 26.16 10.23
C THR A 315 -8.66 26.22 10.73
N ALA A 316 -7.82 25.28 10.29
CA ALA A 316 -6.41 25.22 10.67
C ALA A 316 -5.52 24.73 9.51
N ILE A 317 -4.24 25.10 9.58
CA ILE A 317 -3.15 24.51 8.79
C ILE A 317 -2.13 23.99 9.79
N GLU A 318 -2.13 22.68 10.03
CA GLU A 318 -1.24 22.01 10.98
C GLU A 318 0.01 21.48 10.27
N TYR A 319 1.17 21.55 10.92
CA TYR A 319 2.43 20.99 10.43
C TYR A 319 2.79 21.43 8.99
N ASP A 320 2.40 22.65 8.61
CA ASP A 320 2.55 23.21 7.26
C ASP A 320 1.82 22.46 6.12
N ILE A 321 1.25 21.28 6.32
CA ILE A 321 0.65 20.47 5.24
C ILE A 321 -0.77 19.96 5.51
N ARG A 322 -1.16 19.82 6.78
CA ARG A 322 -2.48 19.30 7.16
C ARG A 322 -3.47 20.45 7.16
N VAL A 323 -4.33 20.47 6.15
CA VAL A 323 -5.41 21.45 6.00
C VAL A 323 -6.66 20.88 6.67
N VAL A 324 -7.10 21.52 7.74
CA VAL A 324 -8.33 21.15 8.44
C VAL A 324 -9.46 22.03 7.94
N VAL A 325 -10.56 21.41 7.50
CA VAL A 325 -11.72 22.10 6.96
C VAL A 325 -13.01 21.78 7.70
N ARG A 326 -13.89 22.77 7.75
CA ARG A 326 -15.30 22.62 8.17
C ARG A 326 -16.18 22.83 6.95
N PHE A 327 -17.17 21.96 6.78
CA PHE A 327 -18.22 22.14 5.78
C PHE A 327 -19.41 22.90 6.36
N SER A 328 -20.07 23.70 5.52
CA SER A 328 -21.40 24.25 5.81
C SER A 328 -22.41 23.13 6.08
N ASP A 329 -23.52 23.45 6.75
CA ASP A 329 -24.54 22.45 7.10
C ASP A 329 -25.10 21.73 5.87
N SER A 330 -25.24 22.42 4.74
CA SER A 330 -25.73 21.84 3.48
C SER A 330 -24.76 20.79 2.93
N LEU A 331 -23.45 21.08 2.92
CA LEU A 331 -22.42 20.12 2.48
C LEU A 331 -22.18 19.02 3.51
N ALA A 332 -22.33 19.33 4.80
CA ALA A 332 -22.20 18.37 5.88
C ALA A 332 -23.33 17.31 5.86
N GLN A 333 -24.50 17.63 5.32
CA GLN A 333 -25.59 16.65 5.13
C GLN A 333 -25.43 15.82 3.85
N GLY A 334 -24.54 16.24 2.93
CA GLY A 334 -24.25 15.55 1.68
C GLY A 334 -23.19 14.45 1.79
N ASP A 335 -22.69 14.01 0.63
CA ASP A 335 -21.60 13.03 0.53
C ASP A 335 -20.25 13.67 0.89
N LYS A 336 -20.00 13.79 2.20
CA LYS A 336 -18.77 14.37 2.74
C LYS A 336 -17.52 13.73 2.14
N GLN A 337 -17.54 12.42 1.92
CA GLN A 337 -16.38 11.68 1.41
C GLN A 337 -16.05 12.14 -0.02
N ARG A 338 -17.06 12.29 -0.87
CA ARG A 338 -16.87 12.81 -2.23
C ARG A 338 -16.32 14.23 -2.21
N HIS A 339 -16.87 15.11 -1.37
CA HIS A 339 -16.37 16.48 -1.26
C HIS A 339 -14.92 16.54 -0.78
N MET A 340 -14.57 15.77 0.26
CA MET A 340 -13.20 15.65 0.76
C MET A 340 -12.24 15.19 -0.34
N MET A 341 -12.58 14.12 -1.08
CA MET A 341 -11.75 13.60 -2.17
C MET A 341 -11.56 14.63 -3.30
N THR A 342 -12.65 15.32 -3.70
CA THR A 342 -12.58 16.35 -4.74
C THR A 342 -11.70 17.51 -4.32
N ILE A 343 -11.88 18.00 -3.09
CA ILE A 343 -11.10 19.13 -2.56
C ILE A 343 -9.64 18.73 -2.40
N GLU A 344 -9.34 17.61 -1.76
CA GLU A 344 -7.97 17.16 -1.54
C GLU A 344 -7.21 17.03 -2.87
N ARG A 345 -7.83 16.40 -3.87
CA ARG A 345 -7.25 16.25 -5.21
C ARG A 345 -7.01 17.61 -5.87
N GLY A 346 -7.97 18.53 -5.77
CA GLY A 346 -7.81 19.88 -6.30
C GLY A 346 -6.70 20.66 -5.61
N LEU A 347 -6.58 20.59 -4.29
CA LEU A 347 -5.49 21.21 -3.53
C LEU A 347 -4.13 20.64 -3.92
N LYS A 348 -4.01 19.32 -4.04
CA LYS A 348 -2.78 18.65 -4.49
C LYS A 348 -2.37 19.04 -5.91
N THR A 349 -3.34 19.35 -6.77
CA THR A 349 -3.12 19.72 -8.17
C THR A 349 -2.78 21.20 -8.34
N HIS A 350 -3.42 22.08 -7.58
CA HIS A 350 -3.36 23.53 -7.81
C HIS A 350 -2.58 24.31 -6.75
N VAL A 351 -2.29 23.70 -5.60
CA VAL A 351 -1.59 24.37 -4.49
C VAL A 351 -0.25 23.70 -4.20
N ASP A 352 -0.27 22.48 -3.67
CA ASP A 352 0.93 21.70 -3.38
C ASP A 352 0.58 20.20 -3.21
N PRO A 353 1.31 19.28 -3.88
CA PRO A 353 1.00 17.84 -3.86
C PRO A 353 1.15 17.17 -2.49
N ARG A 354 1.82 17.80 -1.51
CA ARG A 354 1.97 17.28 -0.15
C ARG A 354 0.84 17.64 0.80
N LEU A 355 -0.09 18.52 0.40
CA LEU A 355 -1.21 18.88 1.26
C LEU A 355 -2.09 17.69 1.58
N GLU A 356 -2.53 17.60 2.83
CA GLU A 356 -3.44 16.58 3.31
C GLU A 356 -4.70 17.25 3.83
N LEU A 357 -5.87 16.74 3.45
CA LEU A 357 -7.14 17.33 3.85
C LEU A 357 -7.79 16.52 4.97
N TYR A 358 -8.16 17.20 6.05
CA TYR A 358 -8.85 16.62 7.20
C TYR A 358 -10.14 17.37 7.45
N LEU A 359 -11.19 16.63 7.81
CA LEU A 359 -12.41 17.24 8.30
C LEU A 359 -12.21 17.60 9.77
N GLU A 360 -12.63 18.78 10.17
CA GLU A 360 -12.62 19.17 11.58
C GLU A 360 -13.42 18.16 12.41
N GLU A 361 -12.77 17.59 13.42
CA GLU A 361 -13.44 16.75 14.39
C GLU A 361 -14.43 17.60 15.18
N LEU A 362 -15.71 17.21 15.17
CA LEU A 362 -16.66 17.66 16.17
C LEU A 362 -16.25 17.05 17.51
N LYS A 363 -15.23 17.63 18.16
CA LYS A 363 -14.95 17.34 19.56
C LYS A 363 -16.15 17.82 20.35
N ASP A 364 -16.97 16.85 20.73
CA ASP A 364 -18.07 16.91 21.68
C ASP A 364 -18.22 18.29 22.34
N GLU A 365 -19.21 19.07 21.89
CA GLU A 365 -19.74 20.24 22.61
C GLU A 365 -20.45 19.79 23.91
N ASN A 366 -19.89 18.82 24.64
CA ASN A 366 -20.45 18.31 25.87
C ASN A 366 -20.14 19.30 27.00
N ILE A 367 -21.11 20.20 27.21
CA ILE A 367 -21.19 21.21 28.28
C ILE A 367 -20.84 20.65 29.68
N LEU A 368 -20.95 19.33 29.89
CA LEU A 368 -20.71 18.66 31.17
C LEU A 368 -19.24 18.67 31.64
N ARG A 369 -18.25 18.85 30.76
CA ARG A 369 -16.84 18.91 31.19
C ARG A 369 -16.41 20.29 31.73
N ARG A 370 -17.10 21.38 31.35
CA ARG A 370 -16.83 22.73 31.91
C ARG A 370 -17.28 22.89 33.37
N LEU A 371 -18.21 22.08 33.83
CA LEU A 371 -18.69 22.10 35.22
C LEU A 371 -17.81 21.29 36.18
N GLY A 372 -16.80 20.55 35.68
CA GLY A 372 -15.89 19.75 36.51
C GLY A 372 -14.65 20.49 37.02
N GLU A 373 -14.27 21.61 36.41
CA GLU A 373 -13.06 22.38 36.76
C GLU A 373 -13.37 23.67 37.55
N GLY A 374 -14.64 23.97 37.81
CA GLY A 374 -15.09 25.15 38.59
C GLY A 374 -15.49 24.86 40.04
N GLY A 375 -15.28 23.63 40.54
CA GLY A 375 -15.61 23.26 41.92
C GLY A 375 -14.50 23.61 42.89
N GLU A 376 -14.53 24.84 43.43
CA GLU A 376 -13.84 25.20 44.68
C GLU A 376 -14.07 24.12 45.74
N LYS A 377 -12.99 23.56 46.30
CA LYS A 377 -13.03 22.88 47.59
C LYS A 377 -12.55 23.87 48.66
N PRO A 378 -13.29 24.04 49.76
CA PRO A 378 -12.80 24.76 50.95
C PRO A 378 -11.63 24.03 51.61
#